data_AF-A0A178IKQ3-F1
#
_entry.id   AF-A0A178IKQ3-F1
#
_cell.length_a   1.000
_cell.length_b   1.000
_cell.length_c   1.000
_cell.angle_alpha   90.00
_cell.angle_beta   90.00
_cell.angle_gamma   90.00
#
_symmetry.space_group_name_H-M   'P 1'
#
loop_
_entity.id
_entity.type
_entity.pdbx_description
1 polymer ?
#
loop_
_entity_poly.entity_id
_entity_poly.type
_entity_poly.pdbx_seq_one_letter_code
_entity_poly.pdbx_strand_id
1 'polypeptide(L)'
;MQPLPEIPLIANPITPEAKQAVGFKWSDAGGRHKIGGCPDWIQKKEIPTCEACAKEMRFYGQLDSVGDALCIADCGRIYVFVCFDCHQSKSIIQSN
;
A
#
# COMPACT_ATOMS: atom_id res chain seq x y z
N MET A 1 -6.91 -8.57 -19.84
CA MET A 1 -5.85 -7.64 -19.38
C MET A 1 -5.00 -8.38 -18.36
N GLN A 2 -3.69 -8.49 -18.57
CA GLN A 2 -2.80 -9.27 -17.68
C GLN A 2 -2.74 -8.64 -16.28
N PRO A 3 -2.65 -9.42 -15.18
CA PRO A 3 -2.35 -8.89 -13.85
C PRO A 3 -1.00 -8.15 -13.86
N LEU A 4 -0.92 -7.04 -13.14
CA LEU A 4 0.34 -6.32 -12.97
C LEU A 4 1.27 -7.22 -12.14
N PRO A 5 2.49 -7.54 -12.61
CA PRO A 5 3.41 -8.36 -11.85
C PRO A 5 3.75 -7.67 -10.53
N GLU A 6 4.11 -8.47 -9.53
CA GLU A 6 4.59 -7.93 -8.26
C GLU A 6 5.97 -7.30 -8.46
N ILE A 7 6.10 -6.03 -8.06
CA ILE A 7 7.32 -5.24 -8.14
C ILE A 7 7.55 -4.65 -6.75
N PRO A 8 8.47 -5.21 -5.95
CA PRO A 8 8.84 -4.65 -4.66
C PRO A 8 9.36 -3.22 -4.81
N LEU A 9 8.93 -2.32 -3.92
CA LEU A 9 9.46 -0.97 -3.82
C LEU A 9 10.36 -0.88 -2.60
N ILE A 10 11.65 -0.66 -2.82
CA ILE A 10 12.64 -0.55 -1.75
C ILE A 10 12.86 0.93 -1.42
N ALA A 11 12.59 1.30 -0.18
CA ALA A 11 12.86 2.65 0.31
C ALA A 11 14.38 2.94 0.25
N ASN A 12 14.75 4.07 -0.35
CA ASN A 12 16.13 4.53 -0.45
C ASN A 12 16.28 5.91 0.21
N PRO A 13 16.34 6.00 1.55
CA PRO A 13 16.42 7.27 2.26
C PRO A 13 17.80 7.91 2.11
N ILE A 14 17.86 9.07 1.43
CA ILE A 14 19.12 9.76 1.13
C ILE A 14 19.47 10.79 2.20
N THR A 15 18.52 11.63 2.60
CA THR A 15 18.76 12.73 3.55
C THR A 15 18.80 12.25 5.00
N PRO A 16 19.43 13.01 5.92
CA PRO A 16 19.42 12.69 7.35
C PRO A 16 18.00 12.54 7.91
N GLU A 17 17.07 13.40 7.49
CA GLU A 17 15.68 13.39 7.93
C GLU A 17 14.96 12.13 7.45
N ALA A 18 15.15 11.75 6.18
CA ALA A 18 14.58 10.53 5.62
C ALA A 18 15.12 9.27 6.30
N LYS A 19 16.42 9.24 6.62
CA LYS A 19 17.06 8.12 7.33
C LYS A 19 16.54 7.97 8.76
N GLN A 20 16.19 9.07 9.42
CA GLN A 20 15.60 9.06 10.76
C GLN A 20 14.12 8.64 10.74
N ALA A 21 13.41 8.90 9.64
CA ALA A 21 11.99 8.59 9.50
C ALA A 21 11.70 7.12 9.16
N VAL A 22 12.67 6.42 8.55
CA VAL A 22 12.52 5.01 8.12
C VAL A 22 12.97 4.06 9.22
N GLY A 23 12.16 3.05 9.50
CA GLY A 23 12.49 1.95 10.40
C GLY A 23 11.70 1.98 11.72
N PHE A 24 11.57 0.80 12.31
CA PHE A 24 10.87 0.57 13.57
C PHE A 24 11.81 0.01 14.62
N LYS A 25 11.63 0.44 15.87
CA LYS A 25 12.42 -0.09 17.00
C LYS A 25 11.97 -1.49 17.42
N TRP A 26 10.69 -1.82 17.26
CA TRP A 26 10.08 -3.04 17.82
C TRP A 26 9.17 -3.80 16.83
N SER A 27 9.25 -3.49 15.54
CA SER A 27 8.40 -4.07 14.49
C SER A 27 9.22 -4.35 13.23
N ASP A 28 8.76 -5.29 12.41
CA ASP A 28 9.32 -5.60 11.08
C ASP A 28 8.58 -4.89 9.93
N ALA A 29 7.70 -3.95 10.26
CA ALA A 29 7.01 -3.09 9.30
C ALA A 29 7.99 -2.18 8.52
N GLY A 30 7.53 -1.68 7.37
CA GLY A 30 8.26 -0.72 6.52
C GLY A 30 9.04 -1.32 5.35
N GLY A 31 9.05 -2.64 5.21
CA GLY A 31 9.64 -3.31 4.05
C GLY A 31 8.64 -3.74 2.98
N ARG A 32 7.33 -3.68 3.25
CA ARG A 32 6.30 -4.41 2.49
C ARG A 32 5.60 -3.55 1.44
N HIS A 33 6.33 -2.62 0.82
CA HIS A 33 5.84 -1.78 -0.27
C HIS A 33 5.94 -2.51 -1.60
N LYS A 34 4.89 -2.43 -2.44
CA LYS A 34 4.92 -3.04 -3.79
C LYS A 34 3.94 -2.40 -4.75
N ILE A 35 4.24 -2.53 -6.03
CA ILE A 35 3.33 -2.30 -7.16
C ILE A 35 2.91 -3.67 -7.70
N GLY A 36 1.63 -3.82 -8.03
CA GLY A 36 1.09 -5.06 -8.60
C GLY A 36 1.15 -6.25 -7.64
N GLY A 37 0.94 -7.45 -8.19
CA GLY A 37 0.78 -8.67 -7.39
C GLY A 37 -0.58 -8.75 -6.70
N CYS A 38 -0.63 -9.44 -5.56
CA CYS A 38 -1.82 -9.53 -4.72
C CYS A 38 -1.67 -8.63 -3.48
N PRO A 39 -2.73 -7.97 -3.00
CA PRO A 39 -2.66 -7.24 -1.74
C PRO A 39 -2.35 -8.20 -0.59
N ASP A 40 -1.38 -7.83 0.23
CA ASP A 40 -1.04 -8.55 1.46
C ASP A 40 -1.92 -8.02 2.60
N TRP A 41 -3.17 -8.47 2.66
CA TRP A 41 -4.16 -7.99 3.63
C TRP A 41 -3.72 -8.21 5.09
N ILE A 42 -3.93 -7.20 5.93
CA ILE A 42 -3.77 -7.34 7.39
C ILE A 42 -5.06 -7.89 8.00
N GLN A 43 -6.21 -7.42 7.51
CA GLN A 43 -7.53 -7.83 7.94
C GLN A 43 -8.24 -8.62 6.83
N LYS A 44 -9.58 -8.55 6.77
CA LYS A 44 -10.35 -9.17 5.68
C LYS A 44 -10.07 -8.48 4.34
N LYS A 45 -10.19 -9.26 3.25
CA LYS A 45 -10.14 -8.74 1.88
C LYS A 45 -11.17 -7.61 1.69
N GLU A 46 -10.72 -6.49 1.16
CA GLU A 46 -11.59 -5.35 0.85
C GLU A 46 -11.22 -4.76 -0.52
N ILE A 47 -11.90 -5.20 -1.58
CA ILE A 47 -11.71 -4.62 -2.91
C ILE A 47 -12.85 -3.64 -3.20
N PRO A 48 -12.56 -2.36 -3.50
CA PRO A 48 -13.60 -1.39 -3.77
C PRO A 48 -14.17 -1.55 -5.18
N THR A 49 -15.41 -1.09 -5.36
CA THR A 49 -16.03 -0.86 -6.66
C THR A 49 -15.87 0.61 -7.08
N CYS A 50 -15.70 0.85 -8.37
CA CYS A 50 -15.66 2.17 -8.97
C CYS A 50 -17.05 2.83 -8.87
N GLU A 51 -17.11 4.07 -8.39
CA GLU A 51 -18.39 4.80 -8.23
C GLU A 51 -18.99 5.20 -9.58
N ALA A 52 -18.18 5.38 -10.62
CA ALA A 52 -18.65 5.77 -11.95
C ALA A 52 -19.23 4.63 -12.79
N CYS A 53 -18.71 3.40 -12.64
CA CYS A 53 -19.11 2.27 -13.51
C CYS A 53 -19.50 1.00 -12.76
N ALA A 54 -19.50 1.02 -11.42
CA ALA A 54 -19.81 -0.10 -10.53
C ALA A 54 -18.93 -1.36 -10.70
N LYS A 55 -17.86 -1.31 -11.50
CA LYS A 55 -16.93 -2.43 -11.68
C LYS A 55 -15.95 -2.54 -10.51
N GLU A 56 -15.52 -3.75 -10.20
CA GLU A 56 -14.43 -4.00 -9.24
C GLU A 56 -13.15 -3.29 -9.69
N MET A 57 -12.51 -2.54 -8.78
CA MET A 57 -11.26 -1.85 -9.06
C MET A 57 -10.07 -2.79 -8.94
N ARG A 58 -9.01 -2.53 -9.70
CA ARG A 58 -7.81 -3.38 -9.71
C ARG A 58 -6.81 -2.87 -8.68
N PHE A 59 -6.24 -3.79 -7.91
CA PHE A 59 -5.10 -3.49 -7.05
C PHE A 59 -3.95 -2.95 -7.89
N TYR A 60 -3.43 -1.79 -7.50
CA TYR A 60 -2.32 -1.13 -8.16
C TYR A 60 -1.03 -1.26 -7.34
N GLY A 61 -1.13 -1.19 -6.02
CA GLY A 61 0.01 -1.36 -5.13
C GLY A 61 -0.35 -1.11 -3.68
N GLN A 62 0.60 -1.33 -2.79
CA GLN A 62 0.47 -1.07 -1.36
C GLN A 62 1.71 -0.33 -0.84
N LEU A 63 1.49 0.50 0.18
CA LEU A 63 2.56 1.14 0.94
C LEU A 63 2.39 0.79 2.41
N ASP A 64 3.44 0.23 3.00
CA ASP A 64 3.50 -0.07 4.42
C ASP A 64 3.75 1.20 5.24
N SER A 65 3.56 1.10 6.55
CA SER A 65 4.05 2.13 7.48
C SER A 65 5.56 2.32 7.33
N VAL A 66 6.08 3.55 7.43
CA VAL A 66 7.49 3.84 7.07
C VAL A 66 8.46 3.65 8.23
N GLY A 67 8.02 4.00 9.44
CA GLY A 67 8.81 3.91 10.66
C GLY A 67 8.03 4.40 11.88
N ASP A 68 8.64 4.38 13.06
CA ASP A 68 7.98 4.76 14.32
C ASP A 68 7.37 6.18 14.25
N ALA A 69 8.03 7.11 13.56
CA ALA A 69 7.58 8.49 13.40
C ALA A 69 6.43 8.65 12.38
N LEU A 70 6.32 7.71 11.42
CA LEU A 70 5.37 7.74 10.31
C LEU A 70 4.66 6.38 10.21
N CYS A 71 4.06 5.99 11.34
CA CYS A 71 3.31 4.75 11.47
C CYS A 71 1.85 4.97 11.07
N ILE A 72 1.33 4.14 10.17
CA ILE A 72 -0.08 4.15 9.78
C ILE A 72 -0.85 3.37 10.85
N ALA A 73 -1.49 4.07 11.79
CA ALA A 73 -2.18 3.45 12.92
C ALA A 73 -1.27 2.43 13.65
N ASP A 74 -1.70 1.17 13.81
CA ASP A 74 -0.91 0.12 14.45
C ASP A 74 -0.14 -0.74 13.41
N CYS A 75 0.97 -0.19 12.91
CA CYS A 75 1.83 -0.80 11.87
C CYS A 75 1.05 -1.19 10.60
N GLY A 76 0.10 -0.34 10.21
CA GLY A 76 -0.82 -0.56 9.12
C GLY A 76 -0.22 -0.33 7.74
N ARG A 77 -1.09 -0.55 6.75
CA ARG A 77 -0.78 -0.51 5.33
C ARG A 77 -1.90 0.16 4.56
N ILE A 78 -1.53 0.96 3.57
CA ILE A 78 -2.45 1.51 2.59
C ILE A 78 -2.39 0.68 1.30
N TYR A 79 -3.55 0.35 0.76
CA TYR A 79 -3.73 -0.38 -0.49
C TYR A 79 -4.40 0.55 -1.49
N VAL A 80 -3.81 0.68 -2.68
CA VAL A 80 -4.27 1.58 -3.75
C VAL A 80 -4.90 0.77 -4.86
N PHE A 81 -6.08 1.20 -5.29
CA PHE A 81 -6.88 0.58 -6.33
C PHE A 81 -7.16 1.57 -7.46
N VAL A 82 -7.18 1.09 -8.70
CA VAL A 82 -7.43 1.89 -9.90
C VAL A 82 -8.52 1.24 -10.74
N CYS A 83 -9.50 2.04 -11.16
CA CYS A 83 -10.42 1.70 -12.23
C CYS A 83 -9.82 2.15 -13.56
N PHE A 84 -9.32 1.21 -14.36
CA PHE A 84 -8.69 1.54 -15.65
C PHE A 84 -9.68 2.00 -16.72
N ASP A 85 -10.98 1.74 -16.55
CA ASP A 85 -12.00 2.20 -17.49
C ASP A 85 -12.39 3.67 -17.25
N CYS A 86 -12.29 4.14 -16.00
CA CYS A 86 -12.77 5.47 -15.58
C CYS A 86 -11.67 6.39 -15.03
N HIS A 87 -10.44 5.89 -14.91
CA HIS A 87 -9.28 6.59 -14.34
C HIS A 87 -9.48 7.09 -12.89
N GLN A 88 -10.39 6.46 -12.14
CA GLN A 88 -10.58 6.74 -10.72
C GLN A 88 -9.65 5.88 -9.86
N SER A 89 -9.25 6.42 -8.72
CA SER A 89 -8.50 5.69 -7.70
C SER A 89 -9.24 5.67 -6.37
N LYS A 90 -8.99 4.64 -5.58
CA LYS A 90 -9.48 4.52 -4.21
C LYS A 90 -8.40 3.86 -3.36
N SER A 91 -8.28 4.29 -2.12
CA SER A 91 -7.31 3.73 -1.19
C SER A 91 -7.99 3.28 0.09
N ILE A 92 -7.50 2.18 0.65
CA ILE A 92 -8.01 1.57 1.89
C ILE A 92 -6.82 1.41 2.83
N ILE A 93 -7.02 1.71 4.12
CA ILE A 93 -6.03 1.47 5.18
C ILE A 93 -6.50 0.28 6.01
N GLN A 94 -5.60 -0.65 6.32
CA GLN A 94 -5.79 -1.66 7.36
C GLN A 94 -4.63 -1.58 8.36
N SER A 95 -4.88 -1.91 9.62
CA SER A 95 -3.87 -2.02 10.68
C SER A 95 -4.14 -3.25 11.54
N ASN A 96 -3.16 -3.62 12.37
CA ASN A 96 -3.30 -4.72 13.33
C ASN A 96 -4.37 -4.41 14.39
#